data_AF-A0A3M3X276-F1
#
_entry.id   AF-A0A3M3X276-F1
#
_cell.length_a   1.000
_cell.length_b   1.000
_cell.length_c   1.000
_cell.angle_alpha   90.00
_cell.angle_beta   90.00
_cell.angle_gamma   90.00
#
_symmetry.space_group_name_H-M   'P 1'
#
loop_
_entity.id
_entity.type
_entity.pdbx_description
1 polymer ?
#
loop_
_entity_poly.entity_id
_entity_poly.type
_entity_poly.pdbx_seq_one_letter_code
_entity_poly.pdbx_strand_id
1 'polypeptide(L)'
;MQSGQYGSCLTQVDFKAKKVMPRPSIRGMIARTYFYMSKQYGLRLSKQDRQLYEAWNKTYPVQAWERQRNQTVACVMGRGNEFVGPVNLKACG
;
A
#
# COMPACT_ATOMS: atom_id res chain seq x y z
N MET A 1 -2.42 -21.30 -17.34
CA MET A 1 -2.75 -20.55 -16.11
C MET A 1 -1.69 -20.86 -15.08
N GLN A 2 -0.96 -19.85 -14.56
CA GLN A 2 -0.05 -20.08 -13.43
C GLN A 2 -0.89 -20.31 -12.18
N SER A 3 -0.98 -21.55 -11.71
CA SER A 3 -1.55 -21.92 -10.42
C SER A 3 -0.52 -21.61 -9.34
N GLY A 4 -0.78 -20.56 -8.55
CA GLY A 4 0.03 -20.23 -7.38
C GLY A 4 -0.28 -21.15 -6.19
N GLN A 5 0.40 -20.89 -5.07
CA GLN A 5 0.18 -21.59 -3.78
C GLN A 5 -1.29 -21.61 -3.33
N TYR A 6 -2.08 -20.64 -3.80
CA TYR A 6 -3.50 -20.47 -3.49
C TYR A 6 -4.38 -20.48 -4.77
N GLY A 7 -4.07 -21.37 -5.72
CA GLY A 7 -4.83 -21.51 -6.96
C GLY A 7 -4.68 -20.30 -7.88
N SER A 8 -5.79 -19.66 -8.26
CA SER A 8 -5.79 -18.47 -9.13
C SER A 8 -5.24 -17.20 -8.44
N CYS A 9 -5.12 -17.20 -7.11
CA CYS A 9 -4.50 -16.09 -6.39
C CYS A 9 -2.97 -16.18 -6.49
N LEU A 10 -2.35 -15.19 -7.15
CA LEU A 10 -0.91 -15.12 -7.39
C LEU A 10 -0.07 -14.74 -6.15
N THR A 11 -0.65 -14.77 -4.95
CA THR A 11 0.09 -14.50 -3.71
C THR A 11 0.92 -15.73 -3.36
N GLN A 12 2.13 -15.51 -2.84
CA GLN A 12 3.02 -16.59 -2.39
C GLN A 12 3.55 -16.28 -1.00
N VAL A 13 3.70 -17.32 -0.18
CA VAL A 13 4.20 -17.23 1.19
C VAL A 13 5.36 -18.20 1.36
N ASP A 14 6.52 -17.64 1.67
CA ASP A 14 7.67 -18.40 2.14
C ASP A 14 7.66 -18.40 3.68
N PHE A 15 7.15 -19.49 4.25
CA PHE A 15 7.07 -19.66 5.70
C PHE A 15 8.44 -19.77 6.37
N LYS A 16 9.42 -20.38 5.70
CA LYS A 16 10.77 -20.57 6.23
C LYS A 16 11.49 -19.23 6.34
N ALA A 17 11.39 -18.40 5.30
CA ALA A 17 11.96 -17.06 5.31
C ALA A 17 11.07 -16.01 6.00
N LYS A 18 9.83 -16.38 6.41
CA LYS A 18 8.81 -15.48 6.95
C LYS A 18 8.51 -14.28 6.02
N LYS A 19 8.38 -14.55 4.72
CA LYS A 19 8.15 -13.53 3.67
C LYS A 19 6.88 -13.82 2.88
N VAL A 20 6.22 -12.75 2.46
CA VAL A 20 5.03 -12.81 1.59
C VAL A 20 5.32 -12.03 0.32
N MET A 21 5.09 -12.64 -0.84
CA MET A 21 5.04 -11.97 -2.12
C MET A 21 3.57 -11.75 -2.51
N PRO A 22 3.03 -10.54 -2.33
CA PRO A 22 1.65 -10.25 -2.68
C PRO A 22 1.44 -10.23 -4.20
N ARG A 23 0.20 -10.50 -4.62
CA ARG A 23 -0.23 -10.34 -6.02
C ARG A 23 0.06 -8.92 -6.54
N PRO A 24 0.40 -8.74 -7.82
CA PRO A 24 0.80 -7.43 -8.36
C PRO A 24 -0.20 -6.30 -8.12
N SER A 25 -1.50 -6.58 -8.20
CA SER A 25 -2.57 -5.57 -8.12
C SER A 25 -2.65 -4.79 -6.80
N ILE A 26 -2.02 -5.27 -5.73
CA ILE A 26 -2.04 -4.60 -4.41
C ILE A 26 -0.67 -4.06 -3.97
N ARG A 27 0.39 -4.28 -4.74
CA ARG A 27 1.77 -3.91 -4.36
C ARG A 27 1.94 -2.41 -4.13
N GLY A 28 1.38 -1.59 -5.02
CA GLY A 28 1.46 -0.12 -4.90
C GLY A 28 0.81 0.39 -3.63
N MET A 29 -0.39 -0.10 -3.31
CA MET A 29 -1.12 0.28 -2.09
C MET A 29 -0.36 -0.13 -0.82
N ILE A 30 0.24 -1.32 -0.81
CA ILE A 30 1.08 -1.78 0.31
C ILE A 30 2.24 -0.80 0.50
N ALA A 31 2.97 -0.47 -0.57
CA ALA A 31 4.09 0.46 -0.51
C ALA A 31 3.69 1.84 0.06
N ARG A 32 2.61 2.43 -0.45
CA ARG A 32 2.08 3.72 0.04
C ARG A 32 1.63 3.68 1.49
N THR A 33 1.10 2.54 1.93
CA THR A 33 0.69 2.35 3.33
C THR A 33 1.91 2.27 4.23
N TYR A 34 2.96 1.53 3.85
CA TYR A 34 4.22 1.48 4.62
C TYR A 34 4.88 2.85 4.72
N PHE A 35 4.93 3.62 3.62
CA PHE A 35 5.47 4.99 3.66
C PHE A 35 4.66 5.91 4.57
N TYR A 36 3.34 5.85 4.50
CA TYR A 36 2.48 6.62 5.40
C TYR A 36 2.72 6.28 6.86
N MET A 37 2.75 4.98 7.21
CA MET A 37 2.95 4.55 8.59
C MET A 37 4.35 4.93 9.10
N SER A 38 5.37 4.79 8.25
CA SER A 38 6.74 5.19 8.56
C SER A 38 6.84 6.69 8.84
N LYS A 39 6.25 7.53 7.98
CA LYS A 39 6.26 8.99 8.16
C LYS A 39 5.41 9.44 9.36
N GLN A 40 4.19 8.93 9.47
CA GLN A 40 3.21 9.38 10.46
C GLN A 40 3.58 8.99 11.89
N TYR A 41 4.27 7.87 12.06
CA TYR A 41 4.56 7.29 13.38
C TYR A 41 6.07 7.09 13.64
N GLY A 42 6.95 7.58 12.76
CA GLY A 42 8.40 7.46 12.93
C GLY A 42 8.94 6.03 12.86
N LEU A 43 8.22 5.10 12.22
CA LEU A 43 8.66 3.71 12.12
C LEU A 43 9.83 3.58 11.15
N ARG A 44 10.88 2.87 11.57
CA ARG A 44 12.07 2.65 10.74
C ARG A 44 11.80 1.55 9.71
N LEU A 45 11.97 1.87 8.43
CA LEU A 45 12.04 0.89 7.36
C LEU A 45 13.49 0.47 7.13
N SER A 46 13.72 -0.83 6.93
CA SER A 46 15.02 -1.30 6.49
C SER A 46 15.37 -0.72 5.12
N LYS A 47 16.66 -0.63 4.79
CA LYS A 47 17.10 -0.15 3.46
C LYS A 47 16.49 -1.00 2.34
N GLN A 48 16.41 -2.32 2.55
CA GLN A 48 15.84 -3.26 1.59
C GLN A 48 14.34 -3.01 1.38
N ASP A 49 13.57 -2.89 2.47
CA ASP A 49 12.12 -2.66 2.37
C ASP A 49 11.82 -1.30 1.74
N ARG A 50 12.60 -0.27 2.09
CA ARG A 50 12.46 1.05 1.48
C ARG A 50 12.64 1.00 -0.03
N GLN A 51 13.71 0.37 -0.52
CA GLN A 51 13.96 0.21 -1.96
C GLN A 51 12.86 -0.60 -2.66
N LEU A 52 12.38 -1.68 -2.01
CA LEU A 52 11.27 -2.48 -2.52
C LEU A 52 9.99 -1.67 -2.67
N TYR A 53 9.62 -0.91 -1.64
CA TYR A 53 8.42 -0.07 -1.66
C TYR A 53 8.55 1.13 -2.59
N GLU A 54 9.75 1.70 -2.76
CA GLU A 54 10.00 2.76 -3.75
C GLU A 54 9.76 2.22 -5.17
N ALA A 55 10.28 1.03 -5.48
CA ALA A 55 10.03 0.37 -6.76
C ALA A 55 8.54 0.05 -6.95
N TRP A 56 7.88 -0.54 -5.95
CA TRP A 56 6.46 -0.87 -6.05
C TRP A 56 5.57 0.36 -6.21
N ASN A 57 5.85 1.45 -5.48
CA ASN A 57 5.08 2.67 -5.60
C ASN A 57 5.21 3.30 -7.00
N LYS A 58 6.40 3.20 -7.62
CA LYS A 58 6.64 3.67 -8.98
C LYS A 58 5.98 2.77 -10.05
N THR A 59 6.10 1.45 -9.90
CA THR A 59 5.58 0.48 -10.88
C THR A 59 4.05 0.35 -10.84
N TYR A 60 3.43 0.51 -9.67
CA TYR A 60 2.01 0.30 -9.46
C TYR A 60 1.34 1.62 -9.02
N PRO A 61 0.89 2.47 -9.97
CA PRO A 61 0.37 3.80 -9.68
C PRO A 61 -0.92 3.74 -8.87
N VAL A 62 -1.28 4.88 -8.27
CA VAL A 62 -2.50 5.05 -7.48
C VAL A 62 -3.75 4.86 -8.36
N GLN A 63 -4.63 3.95 -7.93
CA GLN A 63 -5.90 3.71 -8.61
C GLN A 63 -7.03 4.61 -8.09
N ALA A 64 -8.10 4.74 -8.86
CA ALA A 64 -9.25 5.57 -8.49
C ALA A 64 -9.87 5.17 -7.14
N TRP A 65 -10.02 3.86 -6.92
CA TRP A 65 -10.57 3.34 -5.67
C TRP A 65 -9.67 3.66 -4.46
N GLU A 66 -8.34 3.72 -4.63
CA GLU A 66 -7.42 4.10 -3.55
C GLU A 66 -7.64 5.57 -3.15
N ARG A 67 -7.85 6.46 -4.12
CA ARG A 67 -8.18 7.87 -3.85
C ARG A 67 -9.53 8.00 -3.13
N GLN A 68 -10.54 7.27 -3.57
CA GLN A 68 -11.84 7.25 -2.92
C GLN A 68 -11.72 6.74 -1.47
N ARG A 69 -11.03 5.62 -1.26
CA ARG A 69 -10.76 5.11 0.09
C ARG A 69 -10.01 6.12 0.94
N ASN A 70 -9.01 6.80 0.37
CA ASN A 70 -8.23 7.82 1.07
C ASN A 70 -9.12 8.98 1.55
N GLN A 71 -10.03 9.45 0.69
CA GLN A 71 -11.02 10.47 1.04
C GLN A 71 -11.95 10.01 2.16
N THR A 72 -12.56 8.83 2.04
CA THR A 72 -13.48 8.29 3.06
C THR A 72 -12.80 8.12 4.42
N VAL A 73 -11.59 7.55 4.43
CA VAL A 73 -10.81 7.39 5.66
C VAL A 73 -10.41 8.75 6.22
N ALA A 74 -10.06 9.72 5.38
CA ALA A 74 -9.69 11.06 5.84
C ALA A 74 -10.86 11.80 6.50
N CYS A 75 -12.09 11.63 6.02
CA CYS A 75 -13.27 12.19 6.66
C CYS A 75 -13.48 11.66 8.09
N VAL A 76 -13.14 10.40 8.35
CA VAL A 76 -13.26 9.80 9.69
C VAL A 76 -12.06 10.16 10.57
N MET A 77 -10.86 10.11 10.01
CA MET A 77 -9.60 10.24 10.77
C MET A 77 -9.10 11.69 10.89
N GLY A 78 -9.68 12.63 10.15
CA GLY A 78 -9.22 14.01 10.04
C GLY A 78 -7.92 14.20 9.23
N ARG A 79 -7.39 13.14 8.59
CA ARG A 79 -6.15 13.17 7.79
C ARG A 79 -6.12 12.04 6.76
N GLY A 80 -5.53 12.32 5.59
CA GLY A 80 -5.34 11.35 4.53
C GLY A 80 -3.90 10.83 4.42
N ASN A 81 -3.72 9.79 3.62
CA ASN A 81 -2.42 9.30 3.18
C ASN A 81 -1.90 10.15 2.00
N GLU A 82 -0.92 10.99 2.27
CA GLU A 82 -0.28 11.85 1.25
C GLU A 82 0.37 11.09 0.09
N PHE A 83 0.79 9.83 0.31
CA PHE A 83 1.38 8.99 -0.73
C PHE A 83 0.34 8.47 -1.73
N VAL A 84 -0.95 8.55 -1.38
CA VAL A 84 -2.07 8.26 -2.29
C VAL A 84 -2.52 9.52 -3.03
N GLY A 85 -2.49 10.68 -2.36
CA GLY A 85 -2.82 11.98 -2.95
C GLY A 85 -3.59 12.89 -2.00
N PRO A 86 -4.00 14.08 -2.47
CA PRO A 86 -4.75 15.03 -1.65
C PRO A 86 -6.15 14.50 -1.30
N VAL A 87 -6.69 15.03 -0.21
CA VAL A 87 -8.07 14.80 0.25
C VAL A 87 -8.76 16.13 0.49
N ASN A 88 -10.07 16.17 0.30
CA ASN A 88 -10.90 17.34 0.57
C ASN A 88 -11.64 17.15 1.90
N LEU A 89 -11.02 17.57 3.01
CA LEU A 89 -11.65 17.48 4.33
C LEU A 89 -12.90 18.38 4.47
N LYS A 90 -13.03 19.42 3.65
CA LYS A 90 -14.23 20.29 3.66
C LYS A 90 -15.46 19.62 3.06
N ALA A 91 -15.26 18.60 2.22
CA ALA A 91 -16.34 17.78 1.67
C ALA A 91 -16.77 16.64 2.61
N CYS A 92 -16.17 16.55 3.80
CA CYS A 92 -16.54 15.61 4.84
C CYS A 92 -17.64 16.25 5.70
N GLY A 93 -18.87 16.22 5.21
CA GLY A 93 -20.05 16.80 5.85
C GLY A 93 -21.31 16.37 5.12
#